data_AF-A0A940VYT5-F1
#
_entry.id   AF-A0A940VYT5-F1
#
_cell.length_a   1.000
_cell.length_b   1.000
_cell.length_c   1.000
_cell.angle_alpha   90.00
_cell.angle_beta   90.00
_cell.angle_gamma   90.00
#
_symmetry.space_group_name_H-M   'P 1'
#
loop_
_entity.id
_entity.type
_entity.pdbx_description
1 polymer ?
#
loop_
_entity_poly.entity_id
_entity_poly.type
_entity_poly.pdbx_seq_one_letter_code
_entity_poly.pdbx_strand_id
1 'polypeptide(L)'
;ETDWRRAYREINEFEEQLTNFGAVLVKFWLHIDKEEQLRRFEERENTPDKKWKITAEDWRNREKWDAYKLAVDEMLFRTSPHKAPWTVVAANSKEYARLTVLKTVTDAMEKSL
;
A
#
# COMPACT_ATOMS: atom_id res chain seq x y z
N GLU A 1 17.30 -13.46 8.10
CA GLU A 1 17.29 -11.98 7.94
C GLU A 1 17.76 -11.52 6.55
N THR A 2 18.62 -12.31 5.89
CA THR A 2 19.17 -12.03 4.56
C THR A 2 18.14 -12.02 3.43
N ASP A 3 17.13 -12.88 3.51
CA ASP A 3 16.29 -13.18 2.34
C ASP A 3 15.28 -12.07 2.04
N TRP A 4 14.62 -11.52 3.07
CA TRP A 4 13.69 -10.39 2.86
C TRP A 4 14.41 -9.09 2.50
N ARG A 5 15.63 -8.87 3.03
CA ARG A 5 16.44 -7.70 2.65
C ARG A 5 16.90 -7.78 1.20
N ARG A 6 17.23 -8.99 0.72
CA ARG A 6 17.55 -9.25 -0.69
C ARG A 6 16.35 -8.96 -1.60
N ALA A 7 15.13 -9.27 -1.14
CA ALA A 7 13.91 -9.04 -1.92
C ALA A 7 13.72 -7.58 -2.32
N TYR A 8 14.17 -6.58 -1.54
CA TYR A 8 14.06 -5.18 -1.95
C TYR A 8 14.83 -4.86 -3.23
N ARG A 9 16.02 -5.46 -3.41
CA ARG A 9 16.79 -5.29 -4.63
C ARG A 9 16.07 -5.96 -5.80
N GLU A 10 15.57 -7.17 -5.61
CA GLU A 10 14.84 -7.92 -6.64
C GLU A 10 13.54 -7.20 -7.06
N ILE A 11 12.82 -6.60 -6.11
CA ILE A 11 11.66 -5.75 -6.38
C ILE A 11 12.07 -4.58 -7.26
N ASN A 12 13.13 -3.84 -6.90
CA ASN A 12 13.59 -2.70 -7.69
C ASN A 12 14.04 -3.10 -9.10
N GLU A 13 14.78 -4.20 -9.23
CA GLU A 13 15.21 -4.73 -10.53
C GLU A 13 14.01 -5.13 -11.40
N PHE A 14 13.01 -5.77 -10.80
CA PHE A 14 11.77 -6.13 -11.51
C PHE A 14 10.98 -4.91 -11.97
N GLU A 15 10.80 -3.91 -11.10
CA GLU A 15 10.13 -2.66 -11.44
C GLU A 15 10.88 -1.89 -12.54
N GLU A 16 12.22 -1.89 -12.48
CA GLU A 16 13.05 -1.30 -13.52
C GLU A 16 12.88 -2.02 -14.87
N GLN A 17 12.86 -3.36 -14.87
CA GLN A 17 12.59 -4.11 -16.09
C GLN A 17 11.24 -3.72 -16.68
N LEU A 18 10.17 -3.73 -15.88
CA LEU A 18 8.83 -3.35 -16.35
C LEU A 18 8.81 -1.96 -16.98
N THR A 19 9.37 -0.96 -16.29
CA THR A 19 9.40 0.43 -16.79
C THR A 19 10.27 0.59 -18.03
N ASN A 20 11.39 -0.14 -18.14
CA ASN A 20 12.23 -0.15 -19.33
C ASN A 20 11.54 -0.80 -20.56
N PHE A 21 10.62 -1.74 -20.35
CA PHE A 21 9.78 -2.32 -21.41
C PHE A 21 8.53 -1.46 -21.74
N GLY A 22 8.41 -0.26 -21.15
CA GLY A 22 7.33 0.69 -21.44
C GLY A 22 6.08 0.55 -20.57
N ALA A 23 6.13 -0.24 -19.48
CA ALA A 23 5.02 -0.29 -18.53
C ALA A 23 4.96 1.00 -17.70
N VAL A 24 3.75 1.55 -17.56
CA VAL A 24 3.47 2.66 -16.63
C VAL A 24 3.18 2.08 -15.25
N LEU A 25 4.18 2.11 -14.37
CA LEU A 25 4.07 1.54 -13.02
C LEU A 25 3.68 2.61 -12.00
N VAL A 26 2.54 2.42 -11.33
CA VAL A 26 2.06 3.30 -10.26
C VAL A 26 1.81 2.49 -9.00
N LYS A 27 2.44 2.87 -7.89
CA LYS A 27 2.35 2.16 -6.60
C LYS A 27 1.68 3.03 -5.55
N PHE A 28 0.79 2.43 -4.76
CA PHE A 28 0.00 3.13 -3.75
C PHE A 28 0.12 2.49 -2.39
N TRP A 29 0.51 3.28 -1.39
CA TRP A 29 0.38 2.91 0.01
C TRP A 29 -0.82 3.65 0.61
N LEU A 30 -1.88 2.90 0.94
CA LEU A 30 -3.10 3.46 1.53
C LEU A 30 -2.92 3.56 3.04
N HIS A 31 -2.49 4.73 3.51
CA HIS A 31 -2.21 4.95 4.92
C HIS A 31 -3.48 5.27 5.70
N ILE A 32 -3.77 4.47 6.71
CA ILE A 32 -4.79 4.76 7.73
C ILE A 32 -4.13 4.83 9.09
N ASP A 33 -4.73 5.56 10.02
CA ASP A 33 -4.30 5.54 11.41
C ASP A 33 -4.79 4.28 12.15
N LYS A 34 -4.25 4.10 13.35
CA LYS A 34 -4.48 2.90 14.17
C LYS A 34 -5.95 2.86 14.61
N GLU A 35 -6.55 4.00 14.86
CA GLU A 35 -7.92 4.18 15.35
C GLU A 35 -8.96 3.88 14.26
N GLU A 36 -8.76 4.39 13.04
CA GLU A 36 -9.59 4.14 11.88
C GLU A 36 -9.54 2.67 11.46
N GLN A 37 -8.38 2.02 11.58
CA GLN A 37 -8.30 0.57 11.37
C GLN A 37 -9.19 -0.19 12.34
N LEU A 38 -9.17 0.15 13.64
CA LEU A 38 -10.00 -0.49 14.66
C LEU A 38 -11.49 -0.28 14.36
N ARG A 39 -11.88 0.97 14.11
CA ARG A 39 -13.27 1.32 13.78
C ARG A 39 -13.79 0.51 12.59
N ARG A 40 -12.96 0.35 11.56
CA ARG A 40 -13.32 -0.47 10.37
C ARG A 40 -13.40 -1.95 10.68
N PHE A 41 -12.58 -2.45 11.61
CA PHE A 41 -12.61 -3.86 12.01
C PHE A 41 -13.90 -4.17 12.78
N GLU A 42 -14.22 -3.34 13.78
CA GLU A 42 -15.48 -3.44 14.53
C GLU A 42 -16.70 -3.28 13.63
N GLU A 43 -16.68 -2.34 12.67
CA GLU A 43 -17.76 -2.20 11.68
C GLU A 43 -17.95 -3.49 10.86
N ARG A 44 -16.86 -4.13 10.42
CA ARG A 44 -16.91 -5.36 9.62
C ARG A 44 -17.45 -6.54 10.42
N GLU A 45 -17.08 -6.65 11.68
CA GLU A 45 -17.53 -7.72 12.56
C GLU A 45 -19.04 -7.62 12.86
N ASN A 46 -19.54 -6.38 13.03
CA ASN A 46 -20.94 -6.07 13.32
C ASN A 46 -21.84 -6.00 12.08
N THR A 47 -21.28 -6.07 10.87
CA THR A 47 -22.03 -6.00 9.61
C THR A 47 -22.11 -7.41 8.99
N PRO A 48 -23.29 -8.07 8.95
CA PRO A 48 -23.40 -9.47 8.55
C PRO A 48 -22.82 -9.80 7.17
N ASP A 49 -23.01 -8.92 6.20
CA ASP A 49 -22.52 -9.03 4.81
C ASP A 49 -21.02 -8.76 4.64
N LYS A 50 -20.37 -8.16 5.65
CA LYS A 50 -18.93 -7.87 5.67
C LYS A 50 -18.14 -8.76 6.64
N LYS A 51 -18.81 -9.55 7.48
CA LYS A 51 -18.18 -10.36 8.53
C LYS A 51 -17.12 -11.33 8.00
N TRP A 52 -17.30 -11.83 6.79
CA TRP A 52 -16.32 -12.70 6.12
C TRP A 52 -14.98 -11.99 5.80
N LYS A 53 -14.94 -10.65 5.83
CA LYS A 53 -13.74 -9.82 5.55
C LYS A 53 -12.89 -9.54 6.78
N ILE A 54 -13.22 -10.14 7.93
CA ILE A 54 -12.42 -10.04 9.14
C ILE A 54 -12.24 -11.41 9.77
N THR A 55 -11.01 -11.69 10.16
CA THR A 55 -10.59 -12.96 10.74
C THR A 55 -9.78 -12.72 12.01
N ALA A 56 -9.54 -13.79 12.77
CA ALA A 56 -8.64 -13.71 13.92
C ALA A 56 -7.20 -13.29 13.53
N GLU A 57 -6.79 -13.52 12.28
CA GLU A 57 -5.48 -13.11 11.80
C GLU A 57 -5.35 -11.60 11.65
N ASP A 58 -6.41 -10.91 11.22
CA ASP A 58 -6.43 -9.45 11.14
C ASP A 58 -6.18 -8.80 12.51
N TRP A 59 -6.79 -9.36 13.56
CA TRP A 59 -6.59 -8.92 14.94
C TRP A 59 -5.15 -9.16 15.43
N ARG A 60 -4.58 -10.35 15.14
CA ARG A 60 -3.16 -10.63 15.45
C ARG A 60 -2.19 -9.70 14.70
N ASN A 61 -2.50 -9.34 13.46
CA ASN A 61 -1.67 -8.43 12.69
C ASN A 61 -1.75 -6.99 13.23
N ARG A 62 -2.92 -6.59 13.72
CA ARG A 62 -3.11 -5.30 14.39
C ARG A 62 -2.28 -5.17 15.67
N GLU A 63 -2.15 -6.24 16.46
CA GLU A 63 -1.26 -6.24 17.65
C GLU A 63 0.19 -5.92 17.27
N LYS A 64 0.60 -6.24 16.04
CA LYS A 64 1.95 -5.98 15.50
C LYS A 64 2.05 -4.63 14.77
N TRP A 65 1.15 -3.69 15.03
CA TRP A 65 1.09 -2.38 14.36
C TRP A 65 2.47 -1.70 14.24
N ASP A 66 3.21 -1.63 15.34
CA ASP A 66 4.49 -0.92 15.38
C ASP A 66 5.56 -1.62 14.52
N ALA A 67 5.54 -2.96 14.46
CA ALA A 67 6.41 -3.72 13.58
C ALA A 67 6.05 -3.53 12.10
N TYR A 68 4.75 -3.50 11.78
CA TYR A 68 4.28 -3.19 10.43
C TYR A 68 4.65 -1.77 10.00
N LYS A 69 4.52 -0.79 10.90
CA LYS A 69 4.92 0.59 10.61
C LYS A 69 6.41 0.66 10.22
N LEU A 70 7.29 0.05 11.01
CA LEU A 70 8.72 0.00 10.69
C LEU A 70 9.00 -0.70 9.36
N ALA A 71 8.34 -1.83 9.10
CA ALA A 71 8.52 -2.57 7.85
C ALA A 71 8.04 -1.78 6.62
N VAL A 72 6.94 -1.03 6.75
CA VAL A 72 6.39 -0.17 5.71
C VAL A 72 7.32 1.01 5.45
N ASP A 73 7.80 1.68 6.49
CA ASP A 73 8.74 2.80 6.35
C ASP A 73 10.02 2.32 5.63
N GLU A 74 10.56 1.15 5.98
CA GLU A 74 11.71 0.57 5.30
C GLU A 74 11.40 0.20 3.84
N MET A 75 10.23 -0.39 3.56
CA MET A 75 9.80 -0.72 2.21
C MET A 75 9.69 0.54 1.34
N LEU A 76 9.01 1.57 1.82
CA LEU A 76 8.83 2.83 1.10
C LEU A 76 10.19 3.48 0.80
N PHE A 77 11.10 3.49 1.78
CA PHE A 77 12.43 4.05 1.60
C PHE A 77 13.27 3.26 0.58
N ARG A 78 13.27 1.93 0.66
CA ARG A 78 14.14 1.08 -0.18
C ARG A 78 13.59 0.82 -1.57
N THR A 79 12.28 0.94 -1.78
CA THR A 79 11.61 0.58 -3.03
C THR A 79 10.85 1.73 -3.67
N SER A 80 11.30 2.97 -3.47
CA SER A 80 10.75 4.14 -4.18
C SER A 80 11.76 4.75 -5.17
N PRO A 81 12.24 3.99 -6.17
CA PRO A 81 13.11 4.55 -7.20
C PRO A 81 12.38 5.61 -8.03
N HIS A 82 13.15 6.52 -8.66
CA HIS A 82 12.59 7.64 -9.44
C HIS A 82 11.63 7.20 -10.57
N LYS A 83 11.87 6.03 -11.19
CA LYS A 83 11.03 5.48 -12.27
C LYS A 83 9.74 4.79 -11.78
N ALA A 84 9.67 4.42 -10.50
CA ALA A 84 8.51 3.77 -9.91
C ALA A 84 8.32 4.26 -8.46
N PRO A 85 7.94 5.52 -8.25
CA PRO A 85 7.79 6.07 -6.90
C PRO A 85 6.55 5.51 -6.19
N TRP A 86 6.63 5.40 -4.87
CA TRP A 86 5.44 5.14 -4.05
C TRP A 86 4.62 6.42 -3.86
N THR A 87 3.30 6.31 -4.04
CA THR A 87 2.34 7.34 -3.67
C THR A 87 1.69 6.98 -2.34
N VAL A 88 1.99 7.76 -1.29
CA VAL A 88 1.34 7.60 0.02
C VAL A 88 0.01 8.35 -0.01
N VAL A 89 -1.09 7.62 0.17
CA VAL A 89 -2.45 8.15 0.10
C VAL A 89 -3.07 8.17 1.49
N ALA A 90 -3.53 9.33 1.94
CA ALA A 90 -4.28 9.45 3.18
C ALA A 90 -5.65 8.76 3.05
N ALA A 91 -5.76 7.54 3.57
CA ALA A 91 -6.88 6.64 3.32
C ALA A 91 -7.92 6.54 4.43
N ASN A 92 -7.85 7.45 5.42
CA ASN A 92 -8.89 7.58 6.45
C ASN A 92 -10.26 7.88 5.85
N SER A 93 -10.32 8.81 4.88
CA SER A 93 -11.50 8.98 4.03
C SER A 93 -11.39 8.11 2.77
N LYS A 94 -12.35 7.18 2.61
CA LYS A 94 -12.41 6.30 1.43
C LYS A 94 -12.65 7.10 0.14
N GLU A 95 -13.46 8.15 0.21
CA GLU A 95 -13.77 9.00 -0.96
C GLU A 95 -12.54 9.77 -1.40
N TYR A 96 -11.85 10.41 -0.46
CA TYR A 96 -10.60 11.11 -0.75
C TYR A 96 -9.56 10.17 -1.38
N ALA A 97 -9.34 8.99 -0.77
CA ALA A 97 -8.38 8.02 -1.28
C ALA A 97 -8.70 7.56 -2.71
N ARG A 98 -9.98 7.31 -3.01
CA ARG A 98 -10.42 6.93 -4.37
C ARG A 98 -10.12 8.03 -5.37
N LEU A 99 -10.45 9.28 -5.04
CA LEU A 99 -10.17 10.42 -5.91
C LEU A 99 -8.67 10.63 -6.12
N THR A 100 -7.86 10.52 -5.06
CA THR A 100 -6.40 10.64 -5.16
C THR A 100 -5.82 9.55 -6.06
N VAL A 101 -6.19 8.28 -5.84
CA VAL A 101 -5.71 7.16 -6.67
C VAL A 101 -6.08 7.36 -8.14
N LEU A 102 -7.35 7.66 -8.42
CA LEU A 102 -7.82 7.86 -9.79
C LEU A 102 -7.07 9.00 -10.47
N LYS A 103 -6.91 10.13 -9.78
CA LYS A 103 -6.15 11.28 -10.30
C LYS A 103 -4.69 10.91 -10.58
N THR A 104 -4.02 10.25 -9.65
CA THR A 104 -2.62 9.83 -9.83
C THR A 104 -2.45 8.88 -11.01
N VAL A 105 -3.38 7.95 -11.22
CA VAL A 105 -3.36 7.07 -12.40
C VAL A 105 -3.56 7.86 -13.68
N THR A 106 -4.56 8.73 -13.75
CA THR A 106 -4.80 9.57 -14.94
C THR A 106 -3.58 10.43 -15.27
N ASP A 107 -3.02 11.12 -14.27
CA ASP A 107 -1.83 11.96 -14.44
C ASP A 107 -0.61 11.14 -14.94
N ALA A 108 -0.46 9.89 -14.49
CA ALA A 108 0.61 9.01 -14.93
C ALA A 108 0.42 8.55 -16.39
N MET A 109 -0.82 8.21 -16.76
CA MET A 109 -1.16 7.82 -18.12
C MET A 109 -0.96 8.99 -19.10
N GLU A 110 -1.41 10.20 -18.76
CA GLU A 110 -1.25 11.39 -19.59
C GLU A 110 0.22 11.74 -19.84
N LYS A 111 1.10 11.56 -18.85
CA LYS A 111 2.55 11.79 -19.00
C LYS A 111 3.27 10.73 -19.83
N SER A 112 2.66 9.56 -20.00
CA SER A 112 3.23 8.43 -20.74
C SER A 112 2.87 8.41 -22.23
N LEU A 113 1.89 9.23 -22.63
CA LEU A 113 1.50 9.49 -24.02
C LEU A 113 2.49 10.45 -24.68
#